data_AF-A0A819FSC8-F1
#
_entry.id   AF-A0A819FSC8-F1
#
_cell.length_a   1.000
_cell.length_b   1.000
_cell.length_c   1.000
_cell.angle_alpha   90.00
_cell.angle_beta   90.00
_cell.angle_gamma   90.00
#
_symmetry.space_group_name_H-M   'P 1'
#
loop_
_entity.id
_entity.type
_entity.pdbx_description
1 polymer ?
#
loop_
_entity_poly.entity_id
_entity_poly.type
_entity_poly.pdbx_seq_one_letter_code
_entity_poly.pdbx_strand_id
1 'polypeptide(L)'
;MSDYKRLIQHDELEIANDLLNSKKDENIILIWVDDHIDNKIKDAMTQINDDDKNDNIICCNSQHAIDCIDKNEFEKIIIIVAGKYSQEIIPLIHNKDKIDSIYIFCLNSNKYQLLIDMRKYSKILGIYTEYQQLFDLMCCKKQLCLLIKFRLFNQKQNAVHFLSND
;
A
#
# COMPACT_ATOMS: atom_id res chain seq x y z
N MET A 1 19.05 -6.10 33.50
CA MET A 1 17.76 -6.17 32.77
C MET A 1 17.58 -4.82 32.11
N SER A 2 17.90 -4.73 30.82
CA SER A 2 18.01 -3.47 30.08
C SER A 2 16.64 -2.96 29.66
N ASP A 3 16.39 -1.70 29.95
CA ASP A 3 15.23 -0.90 29.55
C ASP A 3 14.97 -0.96 28.05
N TYR A 4 13.79 -1.46 27.68
CA TYR A 4 13.21 -1.30 26.34
C TYR A 4 12.07 -0.27 26.37
N LYS A 5 12.36 0.93 26.86
CA LYS A 5 11.53 2.11 26.54
C LYS A 5 12.09 2.76 25.28
N ARG A 6 11.73 2.20 24.11
CA ARG A 6 11.86 2.93 22.85
C ARG A 6 10.82 4.06 22.92
N LEU A 7 11.28 5.29 23.13
CA LEU A 7 10.48 6.50 22.98
C LEU A 7 10.02 6.56 21.53
N ILE A 8 8.74 6.28 21.34
CA ILE A 8 8.02 6.46 20.08
C ILE A 8 8.10 7.94 19.72
N GLN A 9 8.55 8.26 18.51
CA GLN A 9 8.67 9.65 18.08
C GLN A 9 7.27 10.24 17.90
N HIS A 10 7.09 11.54 18.17
CA HIS A 10 5.79 12.23 18.15
C HIS A 10 5.01 11.97 16.84
N ASP A 11 5.72 11.89 15.72
CA ASP A 11 5.18 11.61 14.38
C ASP A 11 4.54 10.22 14.29
N GLU A 12 5.10 9.21 14.95
CA GLU A 12 4.55 7.85 14.98
C GLU A 12 3.25 7.78 15.80
N LEU A 13 3.11 8.63 16.82
CA LEU A 13 1.89 8.75 17.64
C LEU A 13 0.79 9.53 16.93
N GLU A 14 1.14 10.54 16.13
CA GLU A 14 0.19 11.31 15.33
C GLU A 14 -0.39 10.45 14.20
N ILE A 15 0.47 9.72 13.47
CA ILE A 15 0.06 8.74 12.45
C ILE A 15 -0.81 7.64 13.07
N ALA A 16 -0.43 7.14 14.24
CA ALA A 16 -1.19 6.15 15.01
C ALA A 16 -2.59 6.64 15.39
N ASN A 17 -2.72 7.90 15.82
CA ASN A 17 -3.99 8.51 16.20
C ASN A 17 -4.90 8.76 14.99
N ASP A 18 -4.34 9.17 13.84
CA ASP A 18 -5.10 9.30 12.60
C ASP A 18 -5.63 7.95 12.11
N LEU A 19 -4.81 6.90 12.20
CA LEU A 19 -5.18 5.51 11.89
C LEU A 19 -6.23 4.93 12.86
N LEU A 20 -6.28 5.42 14.10
CA LEU A 20 -7.22 4.98 15.14
C LEU A 20 -8.58 5.68 15.08
N ASN A 21 -8.57 6.95 14.68
CA ASN A 21 -9.74 7.81 14.65
C ASN A 21 -10.44 7.79 13.30
N SER A 22 -9.84 7.21 12.25
CA SER A 22 -10.57 6.83 11.05
C SER A 22 -11.58 5.73 11.41
N LYS A 23 -12.84 6.14 11.57
CA LYS A 23 -13.99 5.25 11.85
C LYS A 23 -14.39 4.38 10.65
N LYS A 24 -13.65 4.46 9.55
CA LYS A 24 -13.79 3.66 8.35
C LYS A 24 -12.67 2.66 8.37
N ASP A 25 -12.98 1.39 8.16
CA ASP A 25 -11.97 0.46 7.67
C ASP A 25 -11.25 1.16 6.52
N GLU A 26 -9.96 1.49 6.69
CA GLU A 26 -9.18 2.04 5.59
C GLU A 26 -9.21 0.97 4.48
N ASN A 27 -10.12 1.12 3.52
CA ASN A 27 -10.21 0.22 2.39
C ASN A 27 -9.02 0.56 1.48
N ILE A 28 -7.91 -0.12 1.74
CA ILE A 28 -6.73 -0.09 0.90
C ILE A 28 -7.00 -1.00 -0.28
N ILE A 29 -6.87 -0.47 -1.49
CA ILE A 29 -6.95 -1.26 -2.72
C ILE A 29 -5.58 -1.36 -3.38
N LEU A 30 -5.28 -2.53 -3.92
CA LEU A 30 -4.15 -2.77 -4.80
C LEU A 30 -4.62 -2.72 -6.26
N ILE A 31 -4.04 -1.85 -7.06
CA ILE A 31 -4.25 -1.82 -8.51
C ILE A 31 -2.97 -2.27 -9.20
N TRP A 32 -3.03 -3.38 -9.92
CA TRP A 32 -1.96 -3.83 -10.82
C TRP A 32 -2.29 -3.45 -12.26
N VAL A 33 -1.48 -2.53 -12.79
CA VAL A 33 -1.57 -2.06 -14.17
C VAL A 33 -0.73 -2.95 -15.07
N ASP A 34 -1.31 -4.09 -15.45
CA ASP A 34 -0.79 -4.98 -16.47
C ASP A 34 -1.92 -5.84 -17.05
N ASP A 35 -2.19 -5.64 -18.34
CA ASP A 35 -3.18 -6.40 -19.11
C ASP A 35 -2.67 -7.78 -19.57
N HIS A 36 -1.38 -8.08 -19.36
CA HIS A 36 -0.76 -9.37 -19.74
C HIS A 36 -0.36 -10.22 -18.52
N ILE A 37 -0.85 -9.89 -17.32
CA ILE A 37 -0.49 -10.63 -16.11
C ILE A 37 -1.06 -12.06 -16.16
N ASP A 38 -0.17 -13.03 -15.90
CA ASP A 38 -0.51 -14.45 -15.88
C ASP A 38 -1.57 -14.75 -14.81
N ASN A 39 -2.57 -15.58 -15.13
CA ASN A 39 -3.63 -15.93 -14.19
C ASN A 39 -3.09 -16.59 -12.91
N LYS A 40 -1.99 -17.35 -12.97
CA LYS A 40 -1.35 -17.92 -11.77
C LYS A 40 -0.84 -16.85 -10.81
N ILE A 41 -0.38 -15.72 -11.35
CA ILE A 41 0.06 -14.56 -10.56
C ILE A 41 -1.15 -13.87 -9.93
N LYS A 42 -2.27 -13.77 -10.66
CA LYS A 42 -3.54 -13.28 -10.10
C LYS A 42 -4.00 -14.17 -8.95
N ASP A 43 -4.01 -15.48 -9.15
CA ASP A 43 -4.44 -16.46 -8.13
C ASP A 43 -3.55 -16.42 -6.88
N ALA A 44 -2.22 -16.28 -7.07
CA ALA A 44 -1.27 -16.15 -5.97
C ALA A 44 -1.51 -14.84 -5.18
N MET A 45 -1.81 -13.73 -5.87
CA MET A 45 -2.18 -12.48 -5.20
C MET A 45 -3.49 -12.57 -4.43
N THR A 46 -4.49 -13.26 -4.98
CA THR A 46 -5.75 -13.51 -4.28
C THR A 46 -5.51 -14.28 -2.98
N GLN A 47 -4.61 -15.28 -3.00
CA GLN A 47 -4.24 -16.04 -1.78
C GLN A 47 -3.54 -15.18 -0.73
N ILE A 48 -2.70 -14.22 -1.13
CA ILE A 48 -2.11 -13.25 -0.18
C ILE A 48 -3.21 -12.44 0.52
N ASN A 49 -4.36 -12.25 -0.14
CA ASN A 49 -5.40 -11.38 0.39
C ASN A 49 -6.39 -12.04 1.36
N ASP A 50 -6.45 -13.37 1.48
CA ASP A 50 -7.07 -14.25 2.53
C ASP A 50 -8.45 -13.88 3.14
N ASP A 51 -8.99 -12.70 2.89
CA ASP A 51 -10.33 -12.29 3.23
C ASP A 51 -11.22 -12.67 2.04
N ASP A 52 -12.32 -13.36 2.32
CA ASP A 52 -13.39 -13.77 1.38
C ASP A 52 -13.98 -12.62 0.51
N LYS A 53 -13.47 -11.40 0.66
CA LYS A 53 -13.77 -10.23 -0.17
C LYS A 53 -12.61 -9.96 -1.12
N ASN A 54 -12.70 -10.58 -2.28
CA ASN A 54 -11.86 -10.41 -3.47
C ASN A 54 -11.85 -8.98 -4.06
N ASP A 55 -12.39 -7.98 -3.34
CA ASP A 55 -12.73 -6.65 -3.86
C ASP A 55 -11.55 -5.65 -3.84
N ASN A 56 -10.44 -6.01 -3.18
CA ASN A 56 -9.31 -5.10 -2.93
C ASN A 56 -8.13 -5.29 -3.90
N ILE A 57 -8.26 -6.11 -4.96
CA ILE A 57 -7.22 -6.24 -6.00
C ILE A 57 -7.85 -6.07 -7.39
N ILE A 58 -7.37 -5.09 -8.15
CA ILE A 58 -7.79 -4.85 -9.54
C ILE A 58 -6.59 -5.03 -10.46
N CYS A 59 -6.67 -5.99 -11.39
CA CYS A 59 -5.72 -6.13 -12.48
C CYS A 59 -6.32 -5.55 -13.77
N CYS A 60 -5.70 -4.52 -14.34
CA CYS A 60 -6.29 -3.80 -15.48
C CYS A 60 -5.24 -3.10 -16.37
N ASN A 61 -5.69 -2.49 -17.46
CA ASN A 61 -4.85 -1.64 -18.31
C ASN A 61 -4.72 -0.21 -17.74
N SER A 62 -3.89 0.63 -18.37
CA SER A 62 -3.63 1.99 -17.90
C SER A 62 -4.88 2.86 -17.81
N GLN A 63 -5.76 2.82 -18.82
CA GLN A 63 -6.99 3.61 -18.83
C GLN A 63 -7.95 3.22 -17.72
N HIS A 64 -8.20 1.92 -17.55
CA HIS A 64 -9.07 1.42 -16.49
C HIS A 64 -8.48 1.74 -15.11
N ALA A 65 -7.16 1.66 -14.94
CA ALA A 65 -6.52 2.04 -13.68
C ALA A 65 -6.79 3.51 -13.32
N ILE A 66 -6.69 4.43 -14.28
CA ILE A 66 -7.00 5.86 -14.07
C ILE A 66 -8.47 6.04 -13.68
N ASP A 67 -9.38 5.41 -14.44
CA ASP A 67 -10.81 5.44 -14.15
C ASP A 67 -11.12 4.93 -12.73
N CYS A 68 -10.48 3.83 -12.30
CA CYS A 68 -10.61 3.29 -10.96
C CYS A 68 -10.11 4.30 -9.91
N ILE A 69 -8.94 4.88 -10.10
CA ILE A 69 -8.37 5.85 -9.15
C ILE A 69 -9.29 7.07 -8.98
N ASP A 70 -9.90 7.54 -10.07
CA ASP A 70 -10.75 8.72 -10.06
C ASP A 70 -12.15 8.44 -9.50
N LYS A 71 -12.73 7.27 -9.81
CA LYS A 71 -14.10 6.91 -9.42
C LYS A 71 -14.21 6.29 -8.03
N ASN A 72 -13.16 5.64 -7.52
CA ASN A 72 -13.29 4.80 -6.34
C ASN A 72 -13.47 5.60 -5.04
N GLU A 73 -14.28 5.02 -4.14
CA GLU A 73 -14.50 5.48 -2.76
C GLU A 73 -13.36 5.10 -1.80
N PHE A 74 -12.34 4.40 -2.28
CA PHE A 74 -11.20 3.95 -1.49
C PHE A 74 -10.35 5.12 -0.99
N GLU A 75 -9.90 5.00 0.26
CA GLU A 75 -9.12 6.05 0.93
C GLU A 75 -7.65 6.01 0.52
N LYS A 76 -7.10 4.80 0.31
CA LYS A 76 -5.70 4.60 -0.06
C LYS A 76 -5.56 3.56 -1.17
N ILE A 77 -4.69 3.85 -2.13
CA ILE A 77 -4.43 3.04 -3.31
C ILE A 77 -2.94 2.73 -3.36
N ILE A 78 -2.62 1.44 -3.42
CA ILE A 78 -1.29 0.94 -3.75
C ILE A 78 -1.30 0.55 -5.22
N ILE A 79 -0.30 0.96 -5.98
CA ILE A 79 -0.24 0.70 -7.42
C ILE A 79 1.02 -0.09 -7.76
N ILE A 80 0.85 -1.18 -8.50
CA ILE A 80 1.93 -1.86 -9.20
C ILE A 80 1.77 -1.56 -10.69
N VAL A 81 2.79 -1.02 -11.32
CA VAL A 81 2.75 -0.66 -12.74
C VAL A 81 3.74 -1.52 -13.51
N ALA A 82 3.28 -2.24 -14.53
CA ALA A 82 4.21 -2.88 -15.46
C ALA A 82 5.07 -1.81 -16.16
N GLY A 83 6.37 -2.06 -16.31
CA GLY A 83 7.32 -1.07 -16.81
C GLY A 83 6.86 -0.38 -18.09
N LYS A 84 6.25 -1.11 -19.03
CA LYS A 84 5.72 -0.55 -20.28
C LYS A 84 4.70 0.59 -20.10
N TYR A 85 3.94 0.60 -19.00
CA TYR A 85 2.93 1.61 -18.68
C TYR A 85 3.44 2.72 -17.75
N SER A 86 4.63 2.54 -17.15
CA SER A 86 5.15 3.45 -16.12
C SER A 86 5.31 4.89 -16.62
N GLN A 87 5.83 5.09 -17.83
CA GLN A 87 6.02 6.43 -18.40
C GLN A 87 4.70 7.13 -18.74
N GLU A 88 3.65 6.37 -19.03
CA GLU A 88 2.32 6.89 -19.37
C GLU A 88 1.53 7.23 -18.11
N ILE A 89 1.45 6.31 -17.15
CA ILE A 89 0.52 6.42 -16.03
C ILE A 89 1.06 7.24 -14.86
N ILE A 90 2.36 7.14 -14.56
CA ILE A 90 2.96 7.81 -13.39
C ILE A 90 2.78 9.33 -13.44
N PRO A 91 3.03 10.02 -14.58
CA PRO A 91 2.79 11.46 -14.67
C PRO A 91 1.35 11.87 -14.33
N LEU A 92 0.37 10.98 -14.53
CA LEU A 92 -1.05 11.26 -14.33
C LEU A 92 -1.51 11.02 -12.89
N ILE A 93 -0.83 10.14 -12.15
CA ILE A 93 -1.32 9.66 -10.84
C ILE A 93 -0.41 10.02 -9.66
N HIS A 94 0.86 10.33 -9.89
CA HIS A 94 1.86 10.50 -8.82
C HIS A 94 1.51 11.56 -7.77
N ASN A 95 0.74 12.58 -8.15
CA ASN A 95 0.35 13.68 -7.28
C ASN A 95 -1.05 13.49 -6.65
N LYS A 96 -1.78 12.43 -7.01
CA LYS A 96 -3.13 12.19 -6.45
C LYS A 96 -3.02 11.75 -4.99
N ASP A 97 -3.77 12.39 -4.11
CA ASP A 97 -3.68 12.18 -2.66
C ASP A 97 -3.99 10.75 -2.23
N LYS A 98 -4.96 10.11 -2.90
CA LYS A 98 -5.35 8.71 -2.65
C LYS A 98 -4.24 7.70 -2.95
N ILE A 99 -3.23 8.07 -3.73
CA ILE A 99 -2.11 7.17 -4.01
C ILE A 99 -1.17 7.18 -2.81
N ASP A 100 -1.03 6.03 -2.16
CA ASP A 100 -0.08 5.81 -1.07
C ASP A 100 1.32 5.51 -1.63
N SER A 101 1.40 4.49 -2.48
CA SER A 101 2.66 3.98 -2.99
C SER A 101 2.54 3.44 -4.41
N ILE A 102 3.62 3.63 -5.17
CA ILE A 102 3.78 3.16 -6.55
C ILE A 102 5.00 2.25 -6.60
N TYR A 103 4.83 1.07 -7.18
CA TYR A 103 5.88 0.12 -7.47
C TYR A 103 5.91 -0.15 -8.96
N ILE A 104 7.10 -0.28 -9.53
CA ILE A 104 7.26 -0.60 -10.95
C ILE A 104 7.71 -2.06 -11.06
N PHE A 105 6.97 -2.88 -11.79
CA PHE A 105 7.40 -4.23 -12.12
C PHE A 105 7.98 -4.25 -13.54
N CYS A 106 9.28 -4.53 -13.67
CA CYS A 106 9.91 -4.64 -14.98
C CYS A 106 11.18 -5.49 -14.95
N LEU A 107 11.31 -6.40 -15.91
CA LEU A 107 12.52 -7.20 -16.11
C LEU A 107 13.75 -6.36 -16.51
N ASN A 108 13.55 -5.16 -17.06
CA ASN A 108 14.63 -4.23 -17.42
C ASN A 108 14.54 -2.97 -16.55
N SER A 109 15.05 -3.08 -15.32
CA SER A 109 15.00 -2.02 -14.31
C SER A 109 15.72 -0.73 -14.75
N ASN A 110 16.86 -0.87 -15.42
CA ASN A 110 17.67 0.26 -15.90
C ASN A 110 16.89 1.24 -16.77
N LYS A 111 15.92 0.75 -17.56
CA LYS A 111 15.09 1.59 -18.43
C LYS A 111 14.25 2.61 -17.65
N TYR A 112 13.89 2.31 -16.40
CA TYR A 112 12.95 3.10 -15.60
C TYR A 112 13.58 3.73 -14.37
N GLN A 113 14.90 3.55 -14.17
CA GLN A 113 15.64 4.11 -13.03
C GLN A 113 15.47 5.64 -12.93
N LEU A 114 15.46 6.34 -14.07
CA LEU A 114 15.24 7.79 -14.12
C LEU A 114 13.92 8.23 -13.48
N LEU A 115 12.89 7.37 -13.45
CA LEU A 115 11.62 7.72 -12.80
C LEU A 115 11.77 7.76 -11.28
N ILE A 116 12.61 6.90 -10.69
CA ILE A 116 12.91 6.91 -9.25
C ILE A 116 13.73 8.15 -8.90
N ASP A 117 14.71 8.51 -9.74
CA ASP A 117 15.63 9.62 -9.46
C ASP A 117 14.93 11.00 -9.55
N MET A 118 13.76 11.06 -10.20
CA MET A 118 12.94 12.27 -10.28
C MET A 118 12.23 12.54 -8.96
N ARG A 119 12.72 13.53 -8.20
CA ARG A 119 12.12 13.98 -6.93
C ARG A 119 10.60 14.23 -6.97
N LYS A 120 10.06 14.63 -8.12
CA LYS A 120 8.61 14.85 -8.29
C LYS A 120 7.77 13.57 -8.18
N TYR A 121 8.36 12.40 -8.38
CA TYR A 121 7.69 11.11 -8.26
C TYR A 121 8.03 10.42 -6.93
N SER A 122 7.90 11.16 -5.83
CA SER A 122 8.25 10.71 -4.48
C SER A 122 7.50 9.47 -3.99
N LYS A 123 6.35 9.16 -4.59
CA LYS A 123 5.54 7.98 -4.27
C LYS A 123 6.04 6.69 -4.94
N ILE A 124 7.02 6.78 -5.84
CA ILE A 124 7.68 5.58 -6.39
C ILE A 124 8.64 5.05 -5.36
N LEU A 125 8.35 3.88 -4.80
CA LEU A 125 9.14 3.29 -3.73
C LEU A 125 10.15 2.23 -4.23
N GLY A 126 10.01 1.76 -5.47
CA GLY A 126 10.98 0.83 -6.05
C GLY A 126 10.62 0.27 -7.42
N ILE A 127 11.63 -0.31 -8.07
CA ILE A 127 11.49 -1.15 -9.27
C ILE A 127 11.84 -2.58 -8.88
N TYR A 128 11.01 -3.53 -9.30
CA TYR A 128 11.16 -4.95 -9.01
C TYR A 128 11.22 -5.74 -10.32
N THR A 129 12.13 -6.70 -10.37
CA THR A 129 12.32 -7.59 -11.53
C THR A 129 11.75 -8.99 -11.27
N GLU A 130 11.47 -9.33 -10.01
CA GLU A 130 11.04 -10.65 -9.58
C GLU A 130 9.71 -10.60 -8.84
N TYR A 131 8.80 -11.51 -9.18
CA TYR A 131 7.49 -11.61 -8.53
C TYR A 131 7.60 -11.89 -7.04
N GLN A 132 8.58 -12.71 -6.61
CA GLN A 132 8.77 -13.03 -5.20
C GLN A 132 9.03 -11.77 -4.35
N GLN A 133 9.83 -10.84 -4.85
CA GLN A 133 10.12 -9.59 -4.15
C GLN A 133 8.86 -8.72 -3.99
N LEU A 134 7.98 -8.71 -5.00
CA LEU A 134 6.68 -8.03 -4.90
C LEU A 134 5.76 -8.73 -3.91
N PHE A 135 5.68 -10.06 -3.93
CA PHE A 135 4.83 -10.80 -2.99
C PHE A 135 5.29 -10.65 -1.55
N ASP A 136 6.59 -10.76 -1.29
CA ASP A 136 7.14 -10.56 0.05
C ASP A 136 6.83 -9.13 0.56
N LEU A 137 6.99 -8.12 -0.30
CA LEU A 137 6.64 -6.74 0.00
C LEU A 137 5.15 -6.57 0.34
N MET A 138 4.26 -7.18 -0.44
CA MET A 138 2.80 -7.10 -0.20
C MET A 138 2.40 -7.83 1.08
N CYS A 139 2.96 -9.02 1.33
CA CYS A 139 2.78 -9.76 2.57
C CYS A 139 3.25 -8.94 3.78
N CYS A 140 4.44 -8.36 3.72
CA CYS A 140 4.97 -7.52 4.78
C CYS A 140 4.11 -6.28 5.01
N LYS A 141 3.66 -5.59 3.95
CA LYS A 141 2.76 -4.43 4.09
C LYS A 141 1.44 -4.82 4.75
N LYS A 142 0.83 -5.95 4.36
CA LYS A 142 -0.41 -6.45 4.98
C LYS A 142 -0.20 -6.77 6.46
N GLN A 143 0.86 -7.52 6.80
CA GLN A 143 1.18 -7.86 8.18
C GLN A 143 1.46 -6.63 9.03
N LEU A 144 2.19 -5.64 8.50
CA LEU A 144 2.46 -4.39 9.19
C LEU A 144 1.17 -3.62 9.48
N CYS A 145 0.24 -3.55 8.52
CA CYS A 145 -1.07 -2.92 8.72
C CYS A 145 -1.87 -3.62 9.84
N LEU A 146 -1.88 -4.96 9.86
CA LEU A 146 -2.56 -5.73 10.91
C LEU A 146 -1.91 -5.53 12.29
N LEU A 147 -0.58 -5.53 12.36
CA LEU A 147 0.17 -5.30 13.60
C LEU A 147 -0.05 -3.89 14.15
N ILE A 148 -0.08 -2.88 13.29
CA ILE A 148 -0.39 -1.50 13.67
C ILE A 148 -1.84 -1.46 14.20
N LYS A 149 -2.83 -1.95 13.45
CA LYS A 149 -4.23 -2.02 13.90
C LYS A 149 -4.38 -2.72 15.27
N PHE A 150 -3.68 -3.85 15.48
CA PHE A 150 -3.72 -4.58 16.75
C PHE A 150 -3.08 -3.78 17.90
N ARG A 151 -1.91 -3.18 17.69
CA ARG A 151 -1.26 -2.32 18.71
C ARG A 151 -2.13 -1.13 19.08
N LEU A 152 -2.70 -0.49 18.07
CA LEU A 152 -3.61 0.64 18.21
C LEU A 152 -4.88 0.26 19.00
N PHE A 153 -5.52 -0.86 18.66
CA PHE A 153 -6.67 -1.38 19.39
C PHE A 153 -6.34 -1.63 20.88
N ASN A 154 -5.19 -2.25 21.16
CA ASN A 154 -4.75 -2.50 22.54
C ASN A 154 -4.45 -1.21 23.29
N GLN A 155 -3.83 -0.22 22.66
CA GLN A 155 -3.61 1.10 23.28
C GLN A 155 -4.93 1.78 23.65
N LYS A 156 -5.95 1.69 22.77
CA LYS A 156 -7.28 2.23 23.05
C LYS A 156 -7.95 1.53 24.23
N GLN A 157 -7.91 0.21 24.30
CA GLN A 157 -8.47 -0.52 25.46
C GLN A 157 -7.77 -0.17 26.76
N ASN A 158 -6.43 -0.07 26.74
CA ASN A 158 -5.67 0.33 27.91
C ASN A 158 -6.02 1.77 28.33
N ALA A 159 -6.10 2.72 27.40
CA ALA A 159 -6.47 4.11 27.71
C ALA A 159 -7.87 4.23 28.32
N VAL A 160 -8.84 3.44 27.83
CA VAL A 160 -10.20 3.39 28.41
C VAL A 160 -10.19 2.78 29.83
N HIS A 161 -9.36 1.76 30.08
CA HIS A 161 -9.16 1.19 31.41
C HIS A 161 -8.50 2.16 32.41
N PHE A 162 -7.63 3.06 31.95
CA PHE A 162 -7.04 4.10 32.81
C PHE A 162 -8.05 5.20 33.17
N LEU A 163 -9.02 5.50 32.30
CA LEU A 163 -10.05 6.52 32.53
C LEU A 163 -11.29 6.01 33.28
N SER A 164 -11.36 4.72 33.60
CA SER A 164 -12.50 4.08 34.30
C SER A 164 -12.19 3.69 35.75
N ASN A 165 -11.01 4.07 36.26
CA ASN A 165 -10.57 3.84 37.63
C ASN A 165 -10.36 5.15 38.44
N ASP A 166 -10.87 6.27 37.93
CA ASP A 166 -11.10 7.52 38.67
C ASP A 166 -12.61 7.69 38.93
#